data_AF-A0A7H0GVQ8-F1
#
_entry.id   AF-A0A7H0GVQ8-F1
#
_cell.length_a   1.000
_cell.length_b   1.000
_cell.length_c   1.000
_cell.angle_alpha   90.00
_cell.angle_beta   90.00
_cell.angle_gamma   90.00
#
_symmetry.space_group_name_H-M   'P 1'
#
loop_
_entity.id
_entity.type
_entity.pdbx_description
1 polymer ?
#
loop_
_entity_poly.entity_id
_entity_poly.type
_entity_poly.pdbx_seq_one_letter_code
_entity_poly.pdbx_strand_id
1 'polypeptide(L)'
;MLKQEVFDQAEFQRYAQNRFVLARFDFPRSRKNKLPAAQQKANEEAAAQLNKEGSFPLVVLLSPEGKVLAKTGYRPGGAAAYDAYLTQLLAKK
;
A
#
# COMPACT_ATOMS: atom_id res chain seq x y z
N MET A 1 0.42 -2.00 12.52
CA MET A 1 -0.95 -1.42 12.60
C MET A 1 -1.68 -1.62 11.28
N LEU A 2 -1.57 -0.77 10.25
CA LEU A 2 -2.33 -0.96 8.99
C LEU A 2 -2.19 -2.35 8.34
N LYS A 3 -0.96 -2.87 8.20
CA LYS A 3 -0.73 -4.21 7.63
C LYS A 3 -1.51 -5.29 8.39
N GLN A 4 -1.33 -5.37 9.70
CA GLN A 4 -1.90 -6.45 10.50
C GLN A 4 -3.42 -6.32 10.67
N GLU A 5 -3.92 -5.09 10.72
CA GLU A 5 -5.34 -4.81 10.91
C GLU A 5 -6.16 -4.96 9.62
N VAL A 6 -5.53 -4.76 8.46
CA VAL A 6 -6.20 -4.75 7.16
C VAL A 6 -5.58 -5.79 6.22
N PHE A 7 -4.35 -5.57 5.77
CA PHE A 7 -3.75 -6.35 4.66
C PHE A 7 -3.44 -7.82 4.96
N ASP A 8 -3.22 -8.16 6.23
CA ASP A 8 -3.00 -9.54 6.68
C ASP A 8 -4.31 -10.27 6.97
N GLN A 9 -5.46 -9.57 6.96
CA GLN A 9 -6.75 -10.20 7.18
C GLN A 9 -7.16 -11.00 5.95
N ALA A 10 -7.67 -12.22 6.17
CA ALA A 10 -8.13 -13.09 5.10
C ALA A 10 -9.26 -12.44 4.27
N GLU A 11 -10.08 -11.62 4.91
CA GLU A 11 -11.14 -10.85 4.25
C GLU A 11 -10.57 -9.89 3.19
N PHE A 12 -9.59 -9.06 3.56
CA PHE A 12 -8.92 -8.15 2.63
C PHE A 12 -8.23 -8.92 1.50
N GLN A 13 -7.55 -10.02 1.82
CA GLN A 13 -6.85 -10.82 0.81
C GLN A 13 -7.82 -11.36 -0.24
N ARG A 14 -9.01 -11.84 0.16
CA ARG A 14 -10.06 -12.28 -0.76
C ARG A 14 -10.62 -11.12 -1.59
N TYR A 15 -10.81 -9.96 -0.97
CA TYR A 15 -11.26 -8.76 -1.66
C TYR A 15 -10.25 -8.30 -2.72
N ALA A 16 -8.95 -8.34 -2.39
CA ALA A 16 -7.87 -7.86 -3.24
C ALA A 16 -7.48 -8.82 -4.36
N GLN A 17 -7.60 -10.14 -4.16
CA GLN A 17 -7.21 -11.17 -5.14
C GLN A 17 -7.76 -10.94 -6.55
N ASN A 18 -8.99 -10.43 -6.66
CA ASN A 18 -9.66 -10.23 -7.95
C ASN A 18 -9.61 -8.76 -8.44
N ARG A 19 -9.01 -7.84 -7.68
CA ARG A 19 -9.10 -6.39 -7.93
C ARG A 19 -7.76 -5.68 -8.00
N PHE A 20 -6.76 -6.16 -7.26
CA PHE A 20 -5.49 -5.46 -7.10
C PHE A 20 -4.31 -6.40 -7.32
N VAL A 21 -3.28 -5.84 -7.94
CA VAL A 21 -1.92 -6.36 -7.82
C VAL A 21 -1.28 -5.63 -6.65
N LEU A 22 -1.05 -6.35 -5.54
CA LEU A 22 -0.50 -5.77 -4.33
C LEU A 22 1.03 -5.74 -4.39
N ALA A 23 1.60 -4.55 -4.25
CA ALA A 23 3.03 -4.35 -4.07
C ALA A 23 3.29 -3.72 -2.70
N ARG A 24 4.27 -4.24 -1.98
CA ARG A 24 4.61 -3.80 -0.62
C ARG A 24 6.06 -3.34 -0.58
N PHE A 25 6.25 -2.11 -0.11
CA PHE A 25 7.56 -1.50 0.06
C PHE A 25 7.77 -1.21 1.55
N ASP A 26 8.65 -1.98 2.18
CA ASP A 26 9.02 -1.80 3.59
C ASP A 26 10.29 -0.94 3.73
N PHE A 27 10.30 -0.10 4.76
CA PHE A 27 11.41 0.79 5.11
C PHE A 27 11.83 0.53 6.56
N PRO A 28 12.45 -0.63 6.85
CA PRO A 28 12.84 -1.01 8.20
C PRO A 28 13.93 -0.07 8.73
N ARG A 29 13.66 0.59 9.86
CA ARG A 29 14.63 1.49 10.53
C ARG A 29 15.77 0.74 11.22
N SER A 30 15.53 -0.51 11.64
CA SER A 30 16.52 -1.32 12.35
C SER A 30 17.37 -2.14 11.39
N ARG A 31 18.70 -2.13 11.60
CA ARG A 31 19.65 -2.94 10.82
C ARG A 31 19.37 -4.45 10.89
N LYS A 32 18.74 -4.93 11.98
CA LYS A 32 18.40 -6.34 12.15
C LYS A 32 17.38 -6.85 11.13
N ASN A 33 16.56 -5.96 10.57
CA ASN A 33 15.54 -6.27 9.57
C ASN A 33 15.89 -5.68 8.20
N LYS A 34 17.18 -5.45 7.93
CA LYS A 34 17.62 -4.80 6.70
C LYS A 34 17.28 -5.69 5.50
N LEU A 35 16.65 -5.08 4.50
CA LEU A 35 16.35 -5.75 3.23
C LEU A 35 17.63 -5.94 2.40
N PRO A 36 17.66 -6.92 1.49
CA PRO A 36 18.74 -7.04 0.50
C PRO A 36 18.92 -5.73 -0.28
N ALA A 37 20.15 -5.40 -0.68
CA ALA A 37 20.48 -4.12 -1.32
C ALA A 37 19.65 -3.84 -2.59
N ALA A 38 19.39 -4.87 -3.40
CA ALA A 38 18.54 -4.75 -4.59
C ALA A 38 17.09 -4.36 -4.25
N GLN A 39 16.51 -4.99 -3.23
CA GLN A 39 15.15 -4.68 -2.77
C GLN A 39 15.08 -3.29 -2.14
N GLN A 40 16.09 -2.92 -1.34
CA GLN A 40 16.19 -1.60 -0.73
C GLN A 40 16.21 -0.51 -1.80
N LYS A 41 17.04 -0.67 -2.83
CA LYS A 41 17.11 0.26 -3.96
C LYS A 41 15.77 0.37 -4.69
N ALA A 42 15.14 -0.76 -5.01
CA ALA A 42 13.83 -0.76 -5.67
C ALA A 42 12.74 -0.05 -4.82
N ASN A 43 12.75 -0.25 -3.50
CA ASN A 43 11.83 0.43 -2.59
C ASN A 43 12.08 1.94 -2.55
N GLU A 44 13.34 2.36 -2.53
CA GLU A 44 13.74 3.78 -2.54
C GLU A 44 13.36 4.45 -3.86
N GLU A 45 13.56 3.78 -5.00
CA GLU A 45 13.16 4.28 -6.33
C GLU A 45 11.63 4.44 -6.44
N ALA A 46 10.86 3.51 -5.89
CA ALA A 46 9.41 3.62 -5.82
C ALA A 46 8.96 4.77 -4.89
N ALA A 47 9.60 4.92 -3.73
CA ALA A 47 9.31 6.01 -2.80
C ALA A 47 9.65 7.38 -3.38
N ALA A 48 10.76 7.52 -4.11
CA ALA A 48 11.15 8.76 -4.77
C ALA A 48 10.10 9.22 -5.81
N GLN A 49 9.41 8.28 -6.45
CA GLN A 49 8.35 8.58 -7.42
C GLN A 49 6.99 8.83 -6.75
N LEU A 50 6.61 8.00 -5.79
CA LEU A 50 5.23 7.95 -5.27
C LEU A 50 5.06 8.64 -3.90
N ASN A 51 6.11 8.69 -3.08
CA ASN A 51 6.12 9.17 -1.69
C ASN A 51 7.21 10.23 -1.43
N LYS A 52 7.26 11.27 -2.26
CA LYS A 52 8.24 12.37 -2.12
C LYS A 52 8.20 13.07 -0.76
N GLU A 53 7.04 13.06 -0.10
CA GLU A 53 6.81 13.68 1.20
C GLU A 53 7.24 12.80 2.39
N GLY A 54 7.60 11.53 2.14
CA GLY A 54 8.00 10.61 3.21
C GLY A 54 6.87 10.29 4.19
N SER A 55 5.63 10.26 3.71
CA SER A 55 4.44 9.96 4.52
C SER A 55 4.34 8.46 4.82
N PHE A 56 4.12 8.11 6.08
CA PHE A 56 3.92 6.71 6.50
C PHE A 56 2.80 6.61 7.55
N PRO A 57 1.90 5.63 7.43
CA PRO A 57 1.73 4.69 6.31
C PRO A 57 1.06 5.35 5.09
N LEU A 58 1.57 5.06 3.89
CA LEU A 58 1.03 5.53 2.61
C LEU A 58 0.62 4.33 1.73
N VAL A 59 -0.55 4.45 1.12
CA VAL A 59 -1.12 3.53 0.14
C VAL A 59 -1.42 4.32 -1.11
N VAL A 60 -0.90 3.86 -2.25
CA VAL A 60 -1.07 4.53 -3.54
C VAL A 60 -1.79 3.57 -4.48
N LEU A 61 -2.92 4.03 -5.01
CA LEU A 61 -3.64 3.33 -6.06
C LEU A 61 -3.11 3.79 -7.41
N LEU A 62 -2.64 2.86 -8.22
CA LEU A 62 -2.10 3.10 -9.56
C LEU A 62 -3.03 2.49 -10.61
N SER A 63 -3.14 3.13 -11.77
CA SER A 63 -3.74 2.51 -12.95
C SER A 63 -2.79 1.47 -13.54
N PRO A 64 -3.27 0.55 -14.39
CA PRO A 64 -2.41 -0.37 -15.14
C PRO A 64 -1.36 0.36 -16.02
N GLU A 65 -1.61 1.61 -16.38
CA GLU A 65 -0.69 2.47 -17.13
C GLU A 65 0.36 3.18 -16.22
N GLY A 66 0.33 2.94 -14.91
CA GLY A 66 1.24 3.57 -13.94
C GLY A 66 0.84 4.97 -13.46
N LYS A 67 -0.36 5.45 -13.79
CA LYS A 67 -0.85 6.76 -13.32
C LYS A 67 -1.39 6.66 -11.89
N VAL A 68 -1.11 7.64 -11.05
CA VAL A 68 -1.68 7.71 -9.70
C VAL A 68 -3.18 7.99 -9.77
N LEU A 69 -4.00 7.05 -9.32
CA LEU A 69 -5.45 7.18 -9.22
C LEU A 69 -5.83 7.91 -7.93
N ALA A 70 -5.26 7.48 -6.81
CA ALA A 70 -5.51 8.07 -5.50
C ALA A 70 -4.35 7.76 -4.54
N LYS A 71 -4.21 8.56 -3.49
CA LYS A 71 -3.32 8.32 -2.37
C LYS A 71 -4.14 8.30 -1.09
N THR A 72 -3.83 7.38 -0.19
CA THR A 72 -4.47 7.28 1.11
C THR A 72 -3.50 6.70 2.15
N GLY A 73 -3.92 6.60 3.40
CA GLY A 73 -3.10 6.11 4.50
C GLY A 73 -3.84 5.14 5.40
N TYR A 74 -3.43 5.10 6.66
CA TYR A 74 -4.13 4.33 7.68
C TYR A 74 -5.52 4.92 7.95
N ARG A 75 -6.49 4.03 8.09
CA ARG A 75 -7.85 4.35 8.54
C ARG A 75 -8.29 3.30 9.56
N PRO A 76 -8.87 3.72 10.69
CA PRO A 76 -9.45 2.79 11.65
C PRO A 76 -10.70 2.13 11.08
N GLY A 77 -11.02 0.94 11.57
CA GLY A 77 -12.23 0.20 11.20
C GLY A 77 -11.99 -1.18 10.57
N GLY A 78 -10.74 -1.63 10.49
CA GLY A 78 -10.41 -2.97 10.00
C GLY A 78 -10.54 -3.15 8.49
N ALA A 79 -10.49 -4.41 8.05
CA ALA A 79 -10.50 -4.81 6.63
C ALA A 79 -11.76 -4.32 5.90
N ALA A 80 -12.97 -4.70 6.34
CA ALA A 80 -14.23 -4.31 5.72
C ALA A 80 -14.38 -2.80 5.47
N ALA A 81 -14.04 -1.96 6.48
CA ALA A 81 -14.13 -0.51 6.33
C ALA A 81 -13.13 0.02 5.29
N TYR A 82 -11.93 -0.58 5.25
CA TYR A 82 -10.92 -0.23 4.28
C TYR A 82 -11.31 -0.65 2.86
N ASP A 83 -11.91 -1.82 2.68
CA ASP A 83 -12.37 -2.35 1.39
C ASP A 83 -13.44 -1.46 0.76
N ALA A 84 -14.44 -1.08 1.57
CA ALA A 84 -15.48 -0.14 1.15
C ALA A 84 -14.89 1.21 0.73
N TYR A 85 -13.90 1.69 1.48
CA TYR A 85 -13.22 2.94 1.17
C TYR A 85 -12.38 2.85 -0.11
N LEU A 86 -11.63 1.76 -0.33
CA LEU A 86 -10.90 1.53 -1.57
C LEU A 86 -11.86 1.46 -2.77
N THR A 87 -13.01 0.80 -2.60
CA THR A 87 -14.07 0.74 -3.64
C THR A 87 -14.56 2.15 -3.99
N GLN A 88 -14.82 3.00 -2.99
CA GLN A 88 -15.24 4.38 -3.23
C GLN A 88 -14.18 5.21 -3.96
N LEU A 89 -12.90 5.00 -3.67
CA LEU A 89 -11.80 5.68 -4.37
C LEU A 89 -11.73 5.26 -5.85
N LEU A 90 -11.99 3.98 -6.14
CA LEU A 90 -12.01 3.47 -7.51
C LEU A 90 -13.26 3.94 -8.29
N ALA A 91 -14.41 4.07 -7.63
CA ALA A 91 -15.66 4.48 -8.25
C ALA A 91 -15.76 5.99 -8.55
N LYS A 92 -14.91 6.82 -7.93
CA LYS A 92 -14.88 8.27 -8.12
C LYS A 92 -14.12 8.72 -9.39
N LYS A 93 -13.98 7.84 -10.39
CA LYS A 93 -13.24 8.13 -11.63
C LYS A 93 -13.99 7.71 -12.87
#